data_AF-A0A7V4PBQ0-F1
#
_entry.id   AF-A0A7V4PBQ0-F1
#
_cell.length_a   1.000
_cell.length_b   1.000
_cell.length_c   1.000
_cell.angle_alpha   90.00
_cell.angle_beta   90.00
_cell.angle_gamma   90.00
#
_symmetry.space_group_name_H-M   'P 1'
#
loop_
_entity.id
_entity.type
_entity.pdbx_description
1 polymer ?
#
loop_
_entity_poly.entity_id
_entity_poly.type
_entity_poly.pdbx_seq_one_letter_code
_entity_poly.pdbx_strand_id
1 'polypeptide(L)'
;MQLLVTGQYDDGTRRDLTATAQIASTNPAVVAAERGVLRPRGNGEAEVAVVVEGRAAIVPVAVAQFDQPQPVSFEFETLAALTKQGCNSGACHGSPSGKGGFRLSLRAFDPALDQLTLIREDLGRRTNPLDPDASLLLNKPRMRVPHGGGLKLSRQDPAYGLLRQWIAEGCRPD
;
A
#
# COMPACT_ATOMS: atom_id res chain seq x y z
N MET A 1 9.35 8.21 -4.00
CA MET A 1 10.18 8.27 -2.77
C MET A 1 10.50 9.72 -2.46
N GLN A 2 10.42 10.17 -1.20
CA GLN A 2 10.89 11.50 -0.81
C GLN A 2 12.37 11.43 -0.46
N LEU A 3 13.19 12.29 -1.05
CA LEU A 3 14.57 12.52 -0.66
C LEU A 3 14.60 13.69 0.33
N LEU A 4 15.18 13.45 1.51
CA LEU A 4 15.36 14.47 2.54
C LEU A 4 16.82 14.90 2.59
N VAL A 5 17.04 16.22 2.70
CA VAL A 5 18.37 16.81 2.80
C VAL A 5 18.51 17.41 4.19
N THR A 6 19.42 16.87 5.00
CA THR A 6 19.66 17.35 6.37
C THR A 6 21.04 17.99 6.47
N GLY A 7 21.07 19.28 6.82
CA GLY A 7 22.29 19.97 7.21
C GLY A 7 22.71 19.59 8.62
N GLN A 8 23.96 19.22 8.80
CA GLN A 8 24.59 19.03 10.11
C GLN A 8 25.60 20.16 10.33
N TYR A 9 25.43 20.91 11.42
CA TYR A 9 26.25 22.07 11.75
C TYR A 9 27.24 21.77 12.88
N ASP A 10 28.31 22.56 12.97
CA ASP A 10 29.40 22.33 13.94
C ASP A 10 28.95 22.48 15.41
N ASP A 11 27.86 23.22 15.65
CA ASP A 11 27.21 23.34 16.97
C ASP A 11 26.34 22.12 17.34
N GLY A 12 26.33 21.09 16.49
CA GLY A 12 25.56 19.86 16.64
C GLY A 12 24.09 19.97 16.21
N THR A 13 23.63 21.15 15.77
CA THR A 13 22.25 21.32 15.30
C THR A 13 22.03 20.64 13.95
N ARG A 14 20.78 20.22 13.72
CA ARG A 14 20.33 19.66 12.44
C ARG A 14 19.20 20.52 11.88
N ARG A 15 19.24 20.79 10.58
CA ARG A 15 18.16 21.50 9.88
C ARG A 15 17.75 20.76 8.62
N ASP A 16 16.46 20.78 8.34
CA ASP A 16 15.93 20.32 7.06
C ASP A 16 16.21 21.39 6.00
N LEU A 17 16.97 20.99 4.97
CA LEU A 17 17.36 21.82 3.83
C LEU A 17 16.71 21.33 2.53
N THR A 18 15.76 20.39 2.59
CA THR A 18 15.14 19.76 1.41
C THR A 18 14.54 20.79 0.46
N ALA A 19 13.91 21.84 0.99
CA ALA A 19 13.26 22.87 0.20
C ALA A 19 14.23 23.83 -0.51
N THR A 20 15.43 24.01 0.02
CA THR A 20 16.46 24.91 -0.54
C THR A 20 17.51 24.17 -1.36
N ALA A 21 17.55 22.84 -1.27
CA ALA A 21 18.43 22.00 -2.06
C ALA A 21 18.04 22.00 -3.54
N GLN A 22 19.05 22.14 -4.40
CA GLN A 22 18.94 21.84 -5.82
C GLN A 22 19.16 20.35 -6.00
N ILE A 23 18.18 19.66 -6.58
CA ILE A 23 18.21 18.21 -6.74
C ILE A 23 18.01 17.89 -8.21
N ALA A 24 18.96 17.16 -8.79
CA ALA A 24 18.93 16.77 -10.20
C ALA A 24 19.36 15.31 -10.37
N SER A 25 18.70 14.60 -11.28
CA SER A 25 19.09 13.24 -11.68
C SER A 25 20.02 13.32 -12.89
N THR A 26 21.09 12.52 -12.90
CA THR A 26 21.96 12.35 -14.07
C THR A 26 21.28 11.59 -15.20
N ASN A 27 20.22 10.83 -14.89
CA ASN A 27 19.43 10.10 -15.88
C ASN A 27 17.91 10.21 -15.58
N PRO A 28 17.24 11.28 -16.06
CA PRO A 28 15.81 11.49 -15.86
C PRO A 28 14.89 10.42 -16.49
N ALA A 29 15.41 9.63 -17.44
CA ALA A 29 14.66 8.52 -18.04
C ALA A 29 14.58 7.29 -17.11
N VAL A 30 15.52 7.15 -16.15
CA VAL A 30 15.48 6.13 -15.09
C VAL A 30 14.72 6.67 -13.88
N VAL A 31 15.11 7.84 -13.39
CA VAL A 31 14.47 8.50 -12.23
C VAL A 31 14.42 10.00 -12.43
N ALA A 32 13.23 10.58 -12.36
CA ALA A 32 13.03 12.02 -12.36
C ALA A 32 13.10 12.56 -10.92
N ALA A 33 13.78 13.69 -10.73
CA ALA A 33 13.87 14.38 -9.45
C ALA A 33 13.15 15.73 -9.54
N GLU A 34 12.08 15.89 -8.78
CA GLU A 34 11.27 17.11 -8.76
C GLU A 34 10.91 17.48 -7.33
N ARG A 35 11.35 18.65 -6.85
CA ARG A 35 11.03 19.19 -5.50
C ARG A 35 11.30 18.20 -4.37
N GLY A 36 12.43 17.49 -4.43
CA GLY A 36 12.80 16.46 -3.44
C GLY A 36 12.05 15.14 -3.58
N VAL A 37 11.16 14.98 -4.56
CA VAL A 37 10.51 13.70 -4.85
C VAL A 37 11.25 13.01 -6.00
N LEU A 38 11.70 11.78 -5.74
CA LEU A 38 12.22 10.89 -6.77
C LEU A 38 11.09 10.00 -7.29
N ARG A 39 10.86 10.08 -8.61
CA ARG A 39 9.84 9.31 -9.34
C ARG A 39 10.53 8.39 -10.35
N PRO A 40 10.38 7.06 -10.22
CA PRO A 40 10.92 6.14 -11.21
C PRO A 40 10.21 6.32 -12.55
N ARG A 41 10.95 6.16 -13.65
CA ARG A 41 10.49 6.31 -15.03
C ARG A 41 10.87 5.13 -15.93
N GLY A 42 11.85 4.33 -15.53
CA GLY A 42 12.31 3.16 -16.24
C GLY A 42 13.37 2.41 -15.44
N ASN A 43 13.67 1.17 -15.85
CA ASN A 43 14.74 0.37 -15.26
C ASN A 43 16.12 0.98 -15.55
N GLY A 44 17.04 0.88 -14.60
CA GLY A 44 18.44 1.28 -14.77
C GLY A 44 19.05 1.94 -13.53
N GLU A 45 20.21 2.54 -13.73
CA GLU A 45 20.95 3.26 -12.70
C GLU A 45 20.99 4.76 -13.02
N ALA A 46 20.99 5.56 -11.96
CA ALA A 46 21.14 7.00 -12.02
C ALA A 46 21.85 7.50 -10.76
N GLU A 47 22.41 8.69 -10.84
CA GLU A 47 22.91 9.42 -9.69
C GLU A 47 22.03 10.65 -9.48
N VAL A 48 21.65 10.91 -8.24
CA VAL A 48 20.94 12.13 -7.87
C VAL A 48 21.91 13.07 -7.18
N ALA A 49 22.25 14.15 -7.87
CA ALA A 49 23.06 15.23 -7.33
C ALA A 49 22.19 16.15 -6.48
N VAL A 50 22.67 16.43 -5.26
CA VAL A 50 22.06 17.36 -4.30
C VAL A 50 23.06 18.46 -4.04
N VAL A 51 22.69 19.71 -4.30
CA VAL A 51 23.51 20.89 -4.03
C VAL A 51 22.78 21.84 -3.10
N VAL A 52 23.42 22.22 -1.99
CA VAL A 52 22.88 23.21 -1.05
C VAL A 52 24.01 24.04 -0.47
N GLU A 53 23.85 25.36 -0.47
CA GLU A 53 24.84 26.30 0.10
C GLU A 53 26.30 26.04 -0.36
N GLY A 54 26.48 25.65 -1.62
CA GLY A 54 27.80 25.35 -2.21
C GLY A 54 28.38 23.97 -1.84
N ARG A 55 27.69 23.16 -1.04
CA ARG A 55 28.03 21.76 -0.78
C ARG A 55 27.28 20.84 -1.74
N ALA A 56 27.92 19.77 -2.15
CA ALA A 56 27.34 18.75 -3.03
C ALA A 56 27.37 17.37 -2.37
N ALA A 57 26.33 16.58 -2.62
CA ALA A 57 26.25 15.17 -2.30
C ALA A 57 25.66 14.41 -3.50
N ILE A 58 26.12 13.18 -3.72
CA ILE A 58 25.59 12.28 -4.75
C ILE A 58 24.89 11.11 -4.07
N VAL A 59 23.68 10.82 -4.51
CA VAL A 59 22.89 9.67 -4.06
C VAL A 59 22.75 8.70 -5.23
N PRO A 60 23.40 7.52 -5.19
CA PRO A 60 23.19 6.51 -6.22
C PRO A 60 21.77 5.94 -6.10
N VAL A 61 21.10 5.76 -7.25
CA VAL A 61 19.73 5.25 -7.34
C VAL A 61 19.69 4.16 -8.41
N ALA A 62 19.17 2.99 -8.03
CA ALA A 62 18.84 1.92 -8.97
C ALA A 62 17.32 1.74 -9.01
N VAL A 63 16.76 1.66 -10.21
CA VAL A 63 15.37 1.30 -10.45
C VAL A 63 15.36 -0.06 -11.14
N ALA A 64 14.67 -1.01 -10.53
CA ALA A 64 14.50 -2.36 -11.05
C ALA A 64 13.02 -2.73 -11.08
N GLN A 65 12.68 -3.68 -11.95
CA GLN A 65 11.32 -4.22 -12.12
C GLN A 65 10.24 -3.16 -12.41
N PHE A 66 10.61 -2.01 -12.99
CA PHE A 66 9.67 -0.93 -13.31
C PHE A 66 8.53 -1.37 -14.26
N ASP A 67 8.87 -2.27 -15.19
CA ASP A 67 7.93 -2.81 -16.17
C ASP A 67 7.18 -4.05 -15.65
N GLN A 68 7.46 -4.50 -14.43
CA GLN A 68 6.74 -5.62 -13.83
C GLN A 68 5.52 -5.09 -13.06
N PRO A 69 4.35 -5.74 -13.18
CA PRO A 69 3.21 -5.43 -12.34
C PRO A 69 3.61 -5.57 -10.87
N GLN A 70 3.45 -4.50 -10.09
CA GLN A 70 3.64 -4.57 -8.66
C GLN A 70 2.47 -5.37 -8.05
N PRO A 71 2.73 -6.43 -7.27
CA PRO A 71 1.68 -7.15 -6.56
C PRO A 71 0.94 -6.21 -5.61
N VAL A 72 -0.34 -6.48 -5.39
CA VAL A 72 -1.15 -5.73 -4.43
C VAL A 72 -0.64 -5.98 -3.03
N SER A 73 -0.24 -4.92 -2.34
CA SER A 73 0.18 -4.95 -0.95
C SER A 73 -0.99 -5.36 -0.05
N PHE A 74 -0.74 -6.28 0.88
CA PHE A 74 -1.76 -6.65 1.85
C PHE A 74 -1.98 -5.49 2.83
N GLU A 75 -0.91 -4.98 3.43
CA GLU A 75 -0.99 -3.95 4.46
C GLU A 75 -1.44 -2.58 3.90
N PHE A 76 -0.83 -2.12 2.81
CA PHE A 76 -1.03 -0.75 2.30
C PHE A 76 -2.17 -0.61 1.30
N GLU A 77 -2.63 -1.70 0.67
CA GLU A 77 -3.70 -1.64 -0.33
C GLU A 77 -4.93 -2.47 0.07
N THR A 78 -4.76 -3.74 0.42
CA THR A 78 -5.89 -4.63 0.75
C THR A 78 -6.60 -4.19 2.04
N LEU A 79 -5.86 -4.00 3.13
CA LEU A 79 -6.42 -3.54 4.40
C LEU A 79 -6.95 -2.10 4.30
N ALA A 80 -6.28 -1.24 3.51
CA ALA A 80 -6.77 0.10 3.23
C ALA A 80 -8.11 0.08 2.47
N ALA A 81 -8.27 -0.81 1.48
CA ALA A 81 -9.52 -1.00 0.75
C ALA A 81 -10.65 -1.46 1.68
N LEU A 82 -10.40 -2.45 2.54
CA LEU A 82 -11.39 -2.92 3.53
C LEU A 82 -11.79 -1.81 4.51
N THR A 83 -10.82 -1.00 4.93
CA THR A 83 -11.05 0.15 5.81
C THR A 83 -11.89 1.22 5.13
N LYS A 84 -11.56 1.56 3.89
CA LYS A 84 -12.28 2.57 3.11
C LYS A 84 -13.75 2.20 2.90
N GLN A 85 -14.04 0.90 2.70
CA GLN A 85 -15.41 0.39 2.57
C GLN A 85 -16.10 0.16 3.93
N GLY A 86 -15.41 0.40 5.04
CA GLY A 86 -15.95 0.30 6.40
C GLY A 86 -16.17 -1.15 6.88
N CYS A 87 -15.57 -2.14 6.20
CA CYS A 87 -15.72 -3.57 6.54
C CYS A 87 -15.20 -3.85 7.96
N ASN A 88 -14.03 -3.31 8.30
CA ASN A 88 -13.36 -3.45 9.60
C ASN A 88 -13.68 -2.30 10.57
N SER A 89 -14.87 -1.70 10.47
CA SER A 89 -15.36 -0.71 11.42
C SER A 89 -15.89 -1.38 12.70
N GLY A 90 -15.85 -0.65 13.83
CA GLY A 90 -16.28 -1.17 15.13
C GLY A 90 -17.77 -1.55 15.22
N ALA A 91 -18.61 -1.05 14.31
CA ALA A 91 -20.02 -1.46 14.21
C ALA A 91 -20.20 -2.84 13.56
N CYS A 92 -19.19 -3.33 12.82
CA CYS A 92 -19.25 -4.55 12.01
C CYS A 92 -18.10 -5.50 12.36
N HIS A 93 -17.21 -5.81 11.40
CA HIS A 93 -16.18 -6.82 11.61
C HIS A 93 -15.00 -6.30 12.43
N GLY A 94 -14.85 -4.98 12.60
CA GLY A 94 -13.84 -4.36 13.46
C GLY A 94 -14.18 -4.32 14.94
N SER A 95 -15.30 -4.91 15.36
CA SER A 95 -15.60 -5.08 16.79
C SER A 95 -14.70 -6.19 17.37
N PRO A 96 -14.41 -6.20 18.69
CA PRO A 96 -13.56 -7.23 19.30
C PRO A 96 -14.01 -8.68 19.02
N SER A 97 -15.33 -8.90 18.90
CA SER A 97 -15.93 -10.20 18.58
C SER A 97 -16.29 -10.39 17.11
N GLY A 98 -16.10 -9.37 16.27
CA GLY A 98 -16.60 -9.34 14.90
C GLY A 98 -18.11 -9.55 14.79
N LYS A 99 -18.56 -10.06 13.64
CA LYS A 99 -19.96 -10.44 13.37
C LYS A 99 -20.01 -11.71 12.55
N GLY A 100 -20.90 -12.63 12.92
CA GLY A 100 -21.15 -13.86 12.15
C GLY A 100 -19.91 -14.74 11.97
N GLY A 101 -19.08 -14.86 13.01
CA GLY A 101 -17.86 -15.67 12.98
C GLY A 101 -16.76 -15.10 12.07
N PHE A 102 -16.76 -13.78 11.85
CA PHE A 102 -15.73 -13.09 11.06
C PHE A 102 -15.36 -11.79 11.77
N ARG A 103 -14.07 -11.65 12.12
CA ARG A 103 -13.52 -10.50 12.82
C ARG A 103 -12.30 -9.97 12.07
N LEU A 104 -12.21 -8.67 11.96
CA LEU A 104 -11.04 -7.95 11.50
C LEU A 104 -10.59 -7.03 12.64
N SER A 105 -9.31 -6.67 12.66
CA SER A 105 -8.82 -5.66 13.58
C SER A 105 -9.47 -4.31 13.25
N LEU A 106 -9.75 -3.51 14.28
CA LEU A 106 -10.41 -2.22 14.10
C LEU A 106 -9.54 -1.32 13.22
N ARG A 107 -10.05 -0.96 12.03
CA ARG A 107 -9.32 -0.13 11.05
C ARG A 107 -7.90 -0.62 10.75
N ALA A 108 -7.72 -1.94 10.66
CA ALA A 108 -6.45 -2.58 10.31
C ALA A 108 -5.32 -2.36 11.34
N PHE A 109 -5.67 -2.17 12.61
CA PHE A 109 -4.70 -2.00 13.70
C PHE A 109 -3.76 -3.21 13.91
N ASP A 110 -4.19 -4.42 13.55
CA ASP A 110 -3.40 -5.65 13.69
C ASP A 110 -3.42 -6.44 12.35
N PRO A 111 -2.46 -6.14 11.44
CA PRO A 111 -2.37 -6.81 10.14
C PRO A 111 -2.13 -8.31 10.24
N ALA A 112 -1.38 -8.78 11.24
CA ALA A 112 -1.09 -10.20 11.41
C ALA A 112 -2.37 -10.99 11.75
N LEU A 113 -3.21 -10.41 12.61
CA LEU A 113 -4.55 -10.94 12.86
C LEU A 113 -5.40 -10.94 11.59
N ASP A 114 -5.47 -9.80 10.89
CA ASP A 114 -6.31 -9.68 9.69
C ASP A 114 -5.91 -10.69 8.61
N GLN A 115 -4.61 -10.90 8.44
CA GLN A 115 -4.06 -11.90 7.53
C GLN A 115 -4.56 -13.30 7.91
N LEU A 116 -4.43 -13.68 9.19
CA LEU A 116 -4.90 -14.97 9.69
C LEU A 116 -6.40 -15.15 9.43
N THR A 117 -7.21 -14.15 9.75
CA THR A 117 -8.67 -14.22 9.59
C THR A 117 -9.09 -14.29 8.12
N LEU A 118 -8.46 -13.52 7.23
CA LEU A 118 -8.83 -13.45 5.82
C LEU A 118 -8.38 -14.69 5.03
N ILE A 119 -7.26 -15.31 5.42
CA ILE A 119 -6.63 -16.37 4.63
C ILE A 119 -6.81 -17.76 5.25
N ARG A 120 -6.84 -17.88 6.59
CA ARG A 120 -6.73 -19.18 7.28
C ARG A 120 -7.96 -19.56 8.09
N GLU A 121 -8.56 -18.62 8.84
CA GLU A 121 -9.70 -18.93 9.69
C GLU A 121 -10.90 -19.47 8.87
N ASP A 122 -11.77 -20.25 9.53
CA ASP A 122 -12.98 -20.85 8.91
C ASP A 122 -12.65 -21.62 7.61
N LEU A 123 -11.52 -22.36 7.64
CA LEU A 123 -10.99 -23.16 6.54
C LEU A 123 -10.73 -22.35 5.26
N GLY A 124 -10.36 -21.08 5.41
CA GLY A 124 -10.00 -20.20 4.29
C GLY A 124 -11.18 -19.75 3.43
N ARG A 125 -12.43 -19.97 3.85
CA ARG A 125 -13.61 -19.74 2.98
C ARG A 125 -13.90 -18.28 2.61
N ARG A 126 -13.11 -17.32 3.11
CA ARG A 126 -13.32 -15.88 2.87
C ARG A 126 -12.77 -15.48 1.51
N THR A 127 -11.68 -16.11 1.09
CA THR A 127 -10.97 -15.85 -0.16
C THR A 127 -10.91 -17.13 -0.97
N ASN A 128 -10.98 -17.00 -2.29
CA ASN A 128 -10.82 -18.11 -3.22
C ASN A 128 -9.82 -17.70 -4.29
N PRO A 129 -8.53 -18.00 -4.13
CA PRO A 129 -7.52 -17.65 -5.12
C PRO A 129 -7.71 -18.31 -6.49
N LEU A 130 -8.36 -19.47 -6.54
CA LEU A 130 -8.62 -20.20 -7.79
C LEU A 130 -9.79 -19.59 -8.59
N ASP A 131 -10.77 -19.02 -7.90
CA ASP A 131 -11.87 -18.24 -8.47
C ASP A 131 -12.14 -17.00 -7.60
N PRO A 132 -11.39 -15.89 -7.84
CA PRO A 132 -11.48 -14.69 -7.02
C PRO A 132 -12.90 -14.13 -6.92
N ASP A 133 -13.67 -14.18 -8.00
CA ASP A 133 -15.03 -13.64 -8.06
C ASP A 133 -16.04 -14.47 -7.24
N ALA A 134 -15.71 -15.72 -6.88
CA ALA A 134 -16.49 -16.54 -5.94
C ALA A 134 -16.24 -16.21 -4.46
N SER A 135 -15.21 -15.43 -4.13
CA SER A 135 -14.81 -15.12 -2.75
C SER A 135 -15.93 -14.46 -1.94
N LEU A 136 -16.18 -14.96 -0.73
CA LEU A 136 -17.16 -14.35 0.19
C LEU A 136 -16.77 -12.91 0.57
N LEU A 137 -15.46 -12.62 0.61
CA LEU A 137 -14.92 -11.28 0.84
C LEU A 137 -15.38 -10.26 -0.21
N LEU A 138 -15.63 -10.68 -1.44
CA LEU A 138 -16.17 -9.83 -2.51
C LEU A 138 -17.71 -9.90 -2.58
N ASN A 139 -18.28 -11.10 -2.44
CA ASN A 139 -19.69 -11.33 -2.71
C ASN A 139 -20.64 -10.84 -1.61
N LYS A 140 -20.24 -10.95 -0.34
CA LYS A 140 -21.06 -10.42 0.77
C LYS A 140 -21.22 -8.89 0.68
N PRO A 141 -20.15 -8.07 0.64
CA PRO A 141 -20.30 -6.61 0.60
C PRO A 141 -20.93 -6.09 -0.71
N ARG A 142 -21.00 -6.92 -1.76
CA ARG A 142 -21.72 -6.64 -3.02
C ARG A 142 -23.17 -7.11 -3.03
N MET A 143 -23.67 -7.65 -1.92
CA MET A 143 -25.02 -8.22 -1.79
C MET A 143 -25.32 -9.31 -2.83
N ARG A 144 -24.31 -10.07 -3.28
CA ARG A 144 -24.51 -11.29 -4.09
C ARG A 144 -24.93 -12.48 -3.23
N VAL A 145 -24.59 -12.40 -1.95
CA VAL A 145 -25.09 -13.27 -0.88
C VAL A 145 -25.52 -12.37 0.29
N PRO A 146 -26.41 -12.82 1.19
CA PRO A 146 -26.87 -12.01 2.32
C PRO A 146 -25.73 -11.47 3.19
N HIS A 147 -25.69 -10.16 3.39
CA HIS A 147 -24.74 -9.47 4.26
C HIS A 147 -25.50 -8.51 5.20
N GLY A 148 -25.45 -8.76 6.51
CA GLY A 148 -26.19 -7.97 7.51
C GLY A 148 -25.82 -6.49 7.57
N GLY A 149 -24.57 -6.13 7.23
CA GLY A 149 -24.13 -4.74 7.08
C GLY A 149 -24.48 -4.08 5.74
N GLY A 150 -25.27 -4.71 4.87
CA GLY A 150 -25.73 -4.14 3.60
C GLY A 150 -24.66 -4.01 2.50
N LEU A 151 -24.96 -3.21 1.48
CA LEU A 151 -24.08 -2.93 0.35
C LEU A 151 -22.90 -2.04 0.81
N LYS A 152 -21.68 -2.52 0.58
CA LYS A 152 -20.42 -1.83 0.89
C LYS A 152 -19.44 -1.77 -0.28
N LEU A 153 -19.68 -2.52 -1.35
CA LEU A 153 -18.76 -2.65 -2.47
C LEU A 153 -19.54 -2.79 -3.79
N SER A 154 -19.03 -2.16 -4.85
CA SER A 154 -19.49 -2.22 -6.24
C SER A 154 -18.34 -2.66 -7.15
N ARG A 155 -18.64 -3.23 -8.32
CA ARG A 155 -17.60 -3.57 -9.33
C ARG A 155 -16.87 -2.36 -9.89
N GLN A 156 -17.45 -1.17 -9.75
CA GLN A 156 -16.88 0.09 -10.21
C GLN A 156 -15.94 0.72 -9.17
N ASP A 157 -15.97 0.23 -7.93
CA ASP A 157 -15.10 0.77 -6.87
C ASP A 157 -13.65 0.32 -7.11
N PRO A 158 -12.66 1.22 -6.99
CA PRO A 158 -11.25 0.84 -7.04
C PRO A 158 -10.90 -0.26 -6.02
N ALA A 159 -11.53 -0.21 -4.85
CA ALA A 159 -11.40 -1.22 -3.80
C ALA A 159 -11.77 -2.63 -4.29
N TYR A 160 -12.75 -2.78 -5.19
CA TYR A 160 -13.10 -4.09 -5.74
C TYR A 160 -11.97 -4.66 -6.59
N GLY A 161 -11.38 -3.82 -7.45
CA GLY A 161 -10.25 -4.19 -8.29
C GLY A 161 -9.07 -4.66 -7.46
N LEU A 162 -8.68 -3.88 -6.45
CA LEU A 162 -7.57 -4.21 -5.53
C LEU A 162 -7.82 -5.52 -4.77
N LEU A 163 -8.96 -5.66 -4.10
CA LEU A 163 -9.27 -6.87 -3.33
C LEU A 163 -9.32 -8.11 -4.23
N ARG A 164 -9.93 -8.00 -5.42
CA ARG A 164 -9.99 -9.11 -6.37
C ARG A 164 -8.60 -9.49 -6.88
N GLN A 165 -7.77 -8.50 -7.19
CA GLN A 165 -6.42 -8.72 -7.70
C GLN A 165 -5.53 -9.37 -6.64
N TRP A 166 -5.56 -8.88 -5.39
CA TRP A 166 -4.86 -9.50 -4.26
C TRP A 166 -5.26 -10.98 -4.06
N ILE A 167 -6.56 -11.29 -4.18
CA ILE A 167 -7.03 -12.68 -4.12
C ILE A 167 -6.46 -13.50 -5.28
N ALA A 168 -6.50 -12.96 -6.50
CA ALA A 168 -5.96 -13.61 -7.70
C ALA A 168 -4.45 -13.85 -7.64
N GLU A 169 -3.72 -13.02 -6.91
CA GLU A 169 -2.27 -13.15 -6.67
C GLU A 169 -1.93 -14.22 -5.62
N GLY A 170 -2.93 -14.87 -5.02
CA GLY A 170 -2.76 -15.92 -4.03
C GLY A 170 -2.93 -15.46 -2.59
N CYS A 171 -3.56 -14.30 -2.35
CA CYS A 171 -3.72 -13.70 -1.03
C CYS A 171 -2.39 -13.55 -0.28
N ARG A 172 -1.35 -13.07 -0.98
CA ARG A 172 0.00 -12.96 -0.42
C ARG A 172 0.03 -11.85 0.63
N PRO A 173 0.65 -12.09 1.81
CA PRO A 173 1.07 -11.00 2.68
C PRO A 173 2.33 -10.33 2.12
N ASP A 174 2.57 -9.09 2.54
CA ASP A 174 3.84 -8.37 2.41
C ASP A 174 4.65 -8.34 3.71
#